data_AF-A0A0A7FSN0-F1
#
_entry.id   AF-A0A0A7FSN0-F1
#
_cell.length_a   1.000
_cell.length_b   1.000
_cell.length_c   1.000
_cell.angle_alpha   90.00
_cell.angle_beta   90.00
_cell.angle_gamma   90.00
#
_symmetry.space_group_name_H-M   'P 1'
#
loop_
_entity.id
_entity.type
_entity.pdbx_description
1 polymer ?
#
loop_
_entity_poly.entity_id
_entity_poly.type
_entity_poly.pdbx_seq_one_letter_code
_entity_poly.pdbx_strand_id
1 'polypeptide(L)'
;MFIKAVTVPTPRRIKKYLKDKCTKERILVYSLIGGGIMIISLGDLKLKDFPIFGLLYLGFAYEVIEHTDDEILNSIYRDINYNNIYNLLDY
;
A
#
# COMPACT_ATOMS: atom_id res chain seq x y z
N MET A 1 -22.11 18.95 29.26
CA MET A 1 -21.35 19.15 28.01
C MET A 1 -19.88 18.86 28.29
N PHE A 2 -19.39 17.68 27.93
CA PHE A 2 -18.00 17.28 28.17
C PHE A 2 -17.13 17.83 27.03
N ILE A 3 -16.42 18.93 27.28
CA ILE A 3 -15.37 19.39 26.37
C ILE A 3 -14.24 18.37 26.47
N LYS A 4 -14.23 17.40 25.55
CA LYS A 4 -13.16 16.41 25.43
C LYS A 4 -11.96 17.14 24.83
N ALA A 5 -11.01 17.53 25.66
CA ALA A 5 -9.74 18.08 25.20
C ALA A 5 -9.05 17.02 24.34
N VAL A 6 -9.10 17.19 23.01
CA VAL A 6 -8.29 16.40 22.09
C VAL A 6 -6.86 16.84 22.34
N THR A 7 -6.15 16.11 23.20
CA THR A 7 -4.73 16.33 23.44
C THR A 7 -4.00 16.06 22.14
N VAL A 8 -3.73 17.13 21.39
CA VAL A 8 -2.96 17.04 20.14
C VAL A 8 -1.57 16.50 20.51
N PRO A 9 -1.11 15.40 19.89
CA PRO A 9 0.19 14.85 20.20
C PRO A 9 1.27 15.90 19.95
N THR A 10 2.22 16.02 20.87
CA THR A 10 3.30 17.01 20.78
C THR A 10 4.08 16.84 19.46
N PRO A 11 4.59 17.92 18.84
CA PRO A 11 5.31 17.84 17.56
C PRO A 11 6.45 16.82 17.56
N ARG A 12 7.12 16.65 18.72
CA ARG A 12 8.15 15.62 18.93
C ARG A 12 7.60 14.18 18.82
N ARG A 13 6.40 13.91 19.36
CA ARG A 13 5.74 12.60 19.27
C ARG A 13 5.32 12.30 17.84
N ILE A 14 4.76 13.29 17.13
CA ILE A 14 4.41 13.16 15.70
C ILE A 14 5.65 12.85 14.87
N LYS A 15 6.75 13.61 15.07
CA LYS A 15 8.00 13.38 14.34
C LYS A 15 8.58 11.98 14.59
N LYS A 16 8.55 11.48 15.84
CA LYS A 16 9.01 10.13 16.17
C LYS A 16 8.15 9.07 15.50
N TYR A 17 6.83 9.23 15.55
CA TYR A 17 5.88 8.30 14.93
C TYR A 17 6.01 8.27 13.41
N LEU A 18 6.18 9.43 12.77
CA LEU A 18 6.49 9.50 11.34
C LEU A 18 7.83 8.84 11.02
N LYS A 19 8.86 9.01 11.85
CA LYS A 19 10.16 8.38 11.57
C LYS A 19 10.11 6.85 11.66
N ASP A 20 9.26 6.31 12.53
CA ASP A 20 9.03 4.86 12.67
C ASP A 20 8.20 4.30 11.52
N LYS A 21 7.13 5.01 11.11
CA LYS A 21 6.18 4.51 10.11
C LYS A 21 6.46 4.91 8.67
N CYS A 22 7.34 5.89 8.44
CA CYS A 22 7.62 6.44 7.12
C CYS A 22 8.96 5.88 6.64
N THR A 23 8.94 4.60 6.25
CA THR A 23 10.06 3.96 5.56
C THR A 23 10.24 4.58 4.18
N LYS A 24 11.47 4.54 3.64
CA LYS A 24 11.75 5.12 2.32
C LYS A 24 10.89 4.50 1.21
N GLU A 25 10.66 3.19 1.31
CA GLU A 25 9.85 2.42 0.37
C GLU A 25 8.37 2.84 0.42
N ARG A 26 7.78 2.96 1.62
CA ARG A 26 6.43 3.49 1.80
C ARG A 26 6.24 4.86 1.17
N ILE A 27 7.20 5.78 1.40
CA ILE A 27 7.15 7.13 0.83
C ILE A 27 7.12 7.04 -0.70
N LEU A 28 7.98 6.21 -1.30
CA LEU A 28 8.01 6.03 -2.75
C LEU A 28 6.70 5.45 -3.26
N VAL A 29 6.20 4.36 -2.68
CA VAL A 29 4.94 3.71 -3.09
C VAL A 29 3.76 4.67 -3.02
N TYR A 30 3.54 5.34 -1.88
CA TYR A 30 2.42 6.27 -1.75
C TYR A 30 2.59 7.53 -2.61
N SER A 31 3.82 8.01 -2.82
CA SER A 31 4.05 9.14 -3.72
C SER A 31 3.73 8.78 -5.18
N LEU A 32 4.03 7.56 -5.61
CA LEU A 32 3.72 7.05 -6.94
C LEU A 32 2.21 6.86 -7.13
N ILE A 33 1.53 6.26 -6.16
CA ILE A 33 0.07 6.05 -6.16
C ILE A 33 -0.64 7.41 -6.18
N GLY A 34 -0.29 8.30 -5.25
CA GLY A 34 -0.88 9.63 -5.15
C GLY A 34 -0.63 10.48 -6.40
N GLY A 35 0.60 10.46 -6.92
CA GLY A 35 0.95 11.14 -8.17
C GLY A 35 0.17 10.60 -9.36
N GLY A 36 0.06 9.27 -9.49
CA GLY A 36 -0.74 8.62 -10.53
C GLY A 36 -2.22 9.02 -10.45
N ILE A 37 -2.82 8.96 -9.26
CA ILE A 37 -4.22 9.39 -9.04
C ILE A 37 -4.39 10.85 -9.42
N MET A 38 -3.46 11.73 -9.04
CA MET A 38 -3.53 13.17 -9.35
C MET A 38 -3.50 13.41 -10.87
N ILE A 39 -2.58 12.75 -11.58
CA ILE A 39 -2.47 12.87 -13.05
C ILE A 39 -3.76 12.37 -13.73
N ILE A 40 -4.27 11.22 -13.31
CA ILE A 40 -5.51 10.65 -13.85
C ILE A 40 -6.70 11.57 -13.59
N SER A 41 -6.77 12.14 -12.38
CA SER A 41 -7.87 13.04 -11.99
C SER A 41 -7.90 14.31 -12.83
N LEU A 42 -6.72 14.84 -13.19
CA LEU A 42 -6.58 16.03 -14.03
C LEU A 42 -6.83 15.77 -15.52
N GLY A 43 -6.61 14.56 -16.02
CA GLY A 43 -6.82 14.23 -17.43
C GLY A 43 -8.27 13.84 -17.74
N ASP A 44 -8.84 14.31 -18.85
CA ASP A 44 -10.22 13.99 -19.29
C ASP A 44 -10.37 12.61 -19.95
N LEU A 45 -10.12 11.57 -19.16
CA LEU A 45 -10.43 10.20 -19.51
C LEU A 45 -11.89 9.87 -19.19
N LYS A 46 -12.55 9.09 -20.04
CA LYS A 46 -13.79 8.38 -19.65
C LYS A 46 -13.37 7.20 -18.75
N LEU A 47 -14.10 6.98 -17.65
CA LEU A 47 -13.81 5.91 -16.66
C LEU A 47 -12.53 6.12 -15.82
N LYS A 48 -12.23 7.35 -15.39
CA LYS A 48 -11.10 7.66 -14.47
C LYS A 48 -11.13 6.85 -13.17
N ASP A 49 -12.32 6.48 -12.72
CA ASP A 49 -12.51 5.77 -11.46
C ASP A 49 -11.81 4.41 -11.47
N PHE A 50 -11.83 3.69 -12.59
CA PHE A 50 -11.25 2.35 -12.68
C PHE A 50 -9.73 2.31 -12.39
N PRO A 51 -8.88 3.10 -13.07
CA PRO A 51 -7.45 3.14 -12.75
C PRO A 51 -7.18 3.77 -11.37
N ILE A 52 -8.01 4.69 -10.88
CA ILE A 52 -7.89 5.22 -9.51
C ILE A 52 -8.13 4.11 -8.47
N PHE A 53 -9.19 3.31 -8.65
CA PHE A 53 -9.47 2.16 -7.78
C PHE A 53 -8.35 1.11 -7.87
N GLY A 54 -7.79 0.87 -9.06
CA GLY A 54 -6.63 -0.02 -9.22
C GLY A 54 -5.41 0.46 -8.44
N LEU A 55 -5.10 1.76 -8.50
CA LEU A 55 -3.99 2.36 -7.75
C LEU A 55 -4.24 2.31 -6.22
N LEU A 56 -5.46 2.54 -5.77
CA LEU A 56 -5.83 2.38 -4.37
C LEU A 56 -5.69 0.93 -3.91
N TYR A 57 -6.17 -0.03 -4.71
CA TYR A 57 -6.03 -1.46 -4.43
C TYR A 57 -4.56 -1.86 -4.27
N LEU A 58 -3.67 -1.38 -5.14
CA LEU A 58 -2.24 -1.62 -5.03
C LEU A 58 -1.65 -1.07 -3.74
N GLY A 59 -2.09 0.12 -3.30
CA GLY A 59 -1.69 0.69 -2.01
C GLY A 59 -2.14 -0.15 -0.82
N PHE A 60 -3.39 -0.62 -0.83
CA PHE A 60 -3.91 -1.51 0.21
C PHE A 60 -3.20 -2.85 0.21
N ALA A 61 -2.99 -3.46 -0.96
CA ALA A 61 -2.29 -4.73 -1.09
C ALA A 61 -0.84 -4.64 -0.58
N TYR A 62 -0.13 -3.55 -0.89
CA TYR A 62 1.21 -3.30 -0.36
C TYR A 62 1.20 -3.26 1.16
N GLU A 63 0.25 -2.55 1.78
CA GLU A 63 0.19 -2.43 3.23
C GLU A 63 -0.17 -3.75 3.93
N VAL A 64 -1.02 -4.57 3.30
CA VAL A 64 -1.30 -5.93 3.77
C VAL A 64 -0.05 -6.80 3.69
N ILE A 65 0.68 -6.78 2.57
CA ILE A 65 1.91 -7.55 2.38
C ILE A 65 2.98 -7.14 3.42
N GLU A 66 3.17 -5.84 3.63
CA GLU A 66 4.19 -5.32 4.56
C GLU A 66 3.88 -5.67 6.03
N HIS A 67 2.60 -5.89 6.38
CA HIS A 67 2.17 -6.31 7.72
C HIS A 67 1.94 -7.83 7.84
N THR A 68 2.11 -8.59 6.76
CA THR A 68 2.00 -10.05 6.79
C THR A 68 3.32 -10.65 7.23
N ASP A 69 3.27 -11.68 8.07
CA ASP A 69 4.47 -12.37 8.53
C ASP A 69 5.26 -12.99 7.35
N ASP A 70 6.59 -12.83 7.39
CA ASP A 70 7.50 -13.31 6.34
C ASP A 70 7.35 -14.82 6.08
N GLU A 71 6.96 -15.62 7.08
CA GLU A 71 6.74 -17.06 6.93
C GLU A 71 5.53 -17.36 6.03
N ILE A 72 4.44 -16.62 6.21
CA ILE A 72 3.22 -16.74 5.41
C ILE A 72 3.47 -16.21 3.99
N LEU A 73 4.21 -15.11 3.88
CA LEU A 73 4.57 -14.56 2.59
C LEU A 73 5.43 -15.54 1.78
N ASN A 74 6.42 -16.16 2.43
CA ASN A 74 7.30 -17.17 1.81
C ASN A 74 6.55 -18.46 1.45
N SER A 75 5.55 -18.88 2.24
CA SER A 75 4.72 -20.04 1.87
C SER A 75 3.88 -19.75 0.63
N ILE A 76 3.26 -18.57 0.55
CA ILE A 76 2.49 -18.14 -0.62
C ILE A 76 3.38 -18.08 -1.86
N TYR A 77 4.58 -17.50 -1.76
CA TYR A 77 5.52 -17.45 -2.89
C TYR A 77 5.98 -18.84 -3.34
N ARG A 78 6.22 -19.77 -2.40
CA ARG A 78 6.57 -21.17 -2.73
C ARG A 78 5.44 -21.88 -3.44
N ASP A 79 4.20 -21.74 -2.96
CA ASP A 79 3.04 -22.41 -3.54
C ASP A 79 2.73 -21.89 -4.95
N ILE A 80 2.85 -20.58 -5.17
CA ILE A 80 2.73 -19.97 -6.50
C ILE A 80 3.80 -20.54 -7.43
N ASN A 81 5.06 -20.60 -7.00
CA ASN A 81 6.16 -21.06 -7.84
C ASN A 81 6.04 -22.56 -8.16
N TYR A 82 5.60 -23.37 -7.19
CA TYR A 82 5.39 -24.81 -7.38
C TYR A 82 4.27 -25.08 -8.41
N ASN A 83 3.15 -24.38 -8.28
CA ASN A 83 2.05 -24.47 -9.24
C ASN A 83 2.45 -23.97 -10.64
N ASN A 84 3.29 -22.94 -10.72
CA ASN A 84 3.74 -22.41 -12.00
C ASN A 84 4.69 -23.38 -12.72
N ILE A 85 5.58 -24.06 -11.99
CA ILE A 85 6.46 -25.10 -12.54
C ILE A 85 5.65 -26.31 -13.00
N TYR A 86 4.66 -26.75 -12.21
CA TYR A 86 3.79 -27.87 -12.59
C TYR A 86 3.03 -27.60 -13.89
N ASN A 87 2.39 -26.43 -13.99
CA ASN A 87 1.67 -26.03 -15.21
C ASN A 87 2.58 -25.88 -16.44
N LEU A 88 3.88 -25.67 -16.25
CA LEU A 88 4.86 -25.53 -17.33
C LEU A 88 5.45 -26.88 -17.78
N LEU A 89 5.36 -27.91 -16.94
CA LEU A 89 5.76 -29.28 -17.25
C LEU A 89 4.62 -30.12 -17.84
N ASP A 90 3.37 -29.70 -17.67
CA ASP A 90 2.17 -30.33 -18.25
C ASP A 90 1.84 -29.81 -19.68
N TYR A 91 2.70 -28.98 -20.28
CA TYR A 91 2.61 -28.46 -21.66
C TYR A 91 3.73 -29.01 -22.55
#